data_AF-A0A7J6AK07-F1
#
_entry.id   AF-A0A7J6AK07-F1
#
_cell.length_a   1.000
_cell.length_b   1.000
_cell.length_c   1.000
_cell.angle_alpha   90.00
_cell.angle_beta   90.00
_cell.angle_gamma   90.00
#
_symmetry.space_group_name_H-M   'P 1'
#
loop_
_entity.id
_entity.type
_entity.pdbx_description
1 polymer ?
#
loop_
_entity_poly.entity_id
_entity_poly.type
_entity_poly.pdbx_seq_one_letter_code
_entity_poly.pdbx_strand_id
1 'polypeptide(L)'
;MAAHKPVEWVQAVINRFDEQLPVKAGQQNTHTKVSTEHNKECLINISKYKFSLVISGLTNILKNVNNMRIFGEAAEKNLYLSQLIILDTLEKCLAGQPKDSMRLDETMLVKQLLPEICHFIHTYREGNQYAAELRSSASGVLFSLSCNNFNAVFSRISTRLQELTVCLEDAVDVHDIELIRYINVDCSKLKRLLQETVFKFKALKKPAQLSVIYSLV
;
A
#
# COMPACT_ATOMS: atom_id res chain seq x y z
N MET A 1 -14.50 -0.49 -33.12
CA MET A 1 -15.34 -0.14 -31.94
C MET A 1 -15.46 -1.24 -30.87
N ALA A 2 -14.69 -2.34 -30.90
CA ALA A 2 -14.86 -3.46 -29.94
C ALA A 2 -13.98 -3.39 -28.66
N ALA A 3 -12.98 -2.50 -28.60
CA ALA A 3 -12.02 -2.44 -27.49
C ALA A 3 -12.46 -1.62 -26.26
N HIS A 4 -13.53 -0.82 -26.37
CA HIS A 4 -14.00 0.07 -25.29
C HIS A 4 -14.85 -0.65 -24.22
N LYS A 5 -15.67 -1.61 -24.64
CA LYS A 5 -16.63 -2.31 -23.76
C LYS A 5 -15.97 -3.02 -22.55
N PRO A 6 -14.78 -3.64 -22.66
CA PRO A 6 -14.12 -4.28 -21.52
C PRO A 6 -13.65 -3.29 -20.44
N VAL A 7 -13.30 -2.06 -20.79
CA VAL A 7 -12.78 -1.06 -19.83
C VAL A 7 -13.92 -0.45 -19.01
N GLU A 8 -15.01 -0.07 -19.68
CA GLU A 8 -16.20 0.50 -19.04
C GLU A 8 -16.82 -0.47 -18.02
N TRP A 9 -16.84 -1.77 -18.34
CA TRP A 9 -17.34 -2.78 -17.42
C TRP A 9 -16.45 -2.94 -16.17
N VAL A 10 -15.12 -2.95 -16.34
CA VAL A 10 -14.20 -2.97 -15.19
C VAL A 10 -14.39 -1.72 -14.33
N GLN A 11 -14.55 -0.55 -14.95
CA GLN A 11 -14.83 0.69 -14.23
C GLN A 11 -16.17 0.63 -13.47
N ALA A 12 -17.21 0.03 -14.06
CA ALA A 12 -18.49 -0.16 -13.38
C ALA A 12 -18.36 -1.08 -12.15
N VAL A 13 -17.54 -2.13 -12.22
CA VAL A 13 -17.25 -2.99 -11.05
C VAL A 13 -16.49 -2.22 -9.97
N ILE A 14 -15.47 -1.43 -10.36
CA ILE A 14 -14.71 -0.57 -9.45
C ILE A 14 -15.65 0.43 -8.74
N ASN A 15 -16.54 1.08 -9.48
CA ASN A 15 -17.49 2.05 -8.93
C ASN A 15 -18.49 1.37 -7.96
N ARG A 16 -19.02 0.20 -8.32
CA ARG A 16 -19.90 -0.57 -7.41
C ARG A 16 -19.19 -0.99 -6.14
N PHE A 17 -17.94 -1.44 -6.25
CA PHE A 17 -17.12 -1.76 -5.08
C PHE A 17 -16.96 -0.55 -4.17
N ASP A 18 -16.63 0.61 -4.75
CA ASP A 18 -16.49 1.88 -4.03
C ASP A 18 -17.78 2.30 -3.31
N GLU A 19 -18.91 2.36 -4.01
CA GLU A 19 -20.22 2.75 -3.46
C GLU A 19 -20.71 1.83 -2.33
N GLN A 20 -20.33 0.55 -2.36
CA GLN A 20 -20.74 -0.43 -1.35
C GLN A 20 -19.82 -0.49 -0.12
N LEU A 21 -18.75 0.31 -0.08
CA LEU A 21 -17.89 0.39 1.10
C LEU A 21 -18.68 0.86 2.33
N PRO A 22 -18.40 0.31 3.53
CA PRO A 22 -19.09 0.68 4.77
C PRO A 22 -19.17 2.20 5.03
N VAL A 23 -18.12 2.95 4.67
CA VAL A 23 -18.05 4.41 4.85
C VAL A 23 -19.04 5.19 3.98
N LYS A 24 -19.47 4.62 2.84
CA LYS A 24 -20.41 5.25 1.90
C LYS A 24 -21.83 4.70 2.01
N ALA A 25 -21.96 3.39 2.18
CA ALA A 25 -23.25 2.72 2.22
C ALA A 25 -23.96 2.79 3.58
N GLY A 26 -23.29 3.28 4.64
CA GLY A 26 -23.89 3.45 5.96
C GLY A 26 -24.21 2.12 6.64
N GLN A 27 -25.49 1.85 6.91
CA GLN A 27 -25.91 0.68 7.66
C GLN A 27 -25.87 -0.59 6.80
N GLN A 28 -24.93 -1.48 7.11
CA GLN A 28 -24.70 -2.71 6.36
C GLN A 28 -25.65 -3.83 6.83
N ASN A 29 -26.39 -4.43 5.90
CA ASN A 29 -27.15 -5.66 6.14
C ASN A 29 -26.41 -6.88 5.56
N THR A 30 -26.94 -8.09 5.77
CA THR A 30 -26.30 -9.32 5.28
C THR A 30 -26.11 -9.30 3.77
N HIS A 31 -27.09 -8.77 3.03
CA HIS A 31 -27.05 -8.72 1.57
C HIS A 31 -25.95 -7.78 1.06
N THR A 32 -25.81 -6.58 1.64
CA THR A 32 -24.76 -5.64 1.24
C THR A 32 -23.37 -6.19 1.52
N LYS A 33 -23.16 -6.87 2.67
CA LYS A 33 -21.88 -7.53 2.97
C LYS A 33 -21.49 -8.60 1.94
N VAL A 34 -22.45 -9.45 1.57
CA VAL A 34 -22.23 -10.49 0.54
C VAL A 34 -21.93 -9.85 -0.82
N SER A 35 -22.64 -8.79 -1.18
CA SER A 35 -22.38 -8.06 -2.43
C SER A 35 -20.99 -7.42 -2.45
N THR A 36 -20.54 -6.83 -1.34
CA THR A 36 -19.19 -6.22 -1.25
C THR A 36 -18.10 -7.27 -1.42
N GLU A 37 -18.21 -8.42 -0.74
CA GLU A 37 -17.26 -9.53 -0.91
C GLU A 37 -17.28 -10.09 -2.34
N HIS A 38 -18.46 -10.21 -2.96
CA HIS A 38 -18.54 -10.64 -4.36
C HIS A 38 -17.85 -9.64 -5.31
N ASN A 39 -18.06 -8.34 -5.14
CA ASN A 39 -17.39 -7.31 -5.95
C ASN A 39 -15.87 -7.34 -5.75
N LYS A 40 -15.42 -7.56 -4.52
CA LYS A 40 -14.00 -7.76 -4.19
C LYS A 40 -13.40 -8.99 -4.90
N GLU A 41 -14.04 -10.15 -4.81
CA GLU A 41 -13.60 -11.35 -5.52
C GLU A 41 -13.58 -11.15 -7.04
N CYS A 42 -14.57 -10.42 -7.56
CA CYS A 42 -14.64 -10.04 -8.97
C CYS A 42 -13.43 -9.19 -9.36
N LEU A 43 -13.10 -8.14 -8.61
CA LEU A 43 -11.93 -7.29 -8.85
C LEU A 43 -10.62 -8.07 -8.79
N ILE A 44 -10.46 -8.98 -7.81
CA ILE A 44 -9.28 -9.84 -7.70
C ILE A 44 -9.14 -10.71 -8.96
N ASN A 45 -10.22 -11.31 -9.44
CA ASN A 45 -10.18 -12.11 -10.66
C ASN A 45 -9.91 -11.29 -11.92
N ILE A 46 -10.51 -10.11 -12.03
CA ILE A 46 -10.27 -9.17 -13.14
C ILE A 46 -8.80 -8.70 -13.14
N SER A 47 -8.20 -8.48 -11.96
CA SER A 47 -6.83 -8.01 -11.83
C SER A 47 -5.80 -8.91 -12.54
N LYS A 48 -6.09 -10.21 -12.68
CA LYS A 48 -5.26 -11.17 -13.43
C LYS A 48 -5.11 -10.81 -14.91
N TYR A 49 -6.07 -10.08 -15.47
CA TYR A 49 -6.11 -9.71 -16.89
C TYR A 49 -6.02 -8.20 -17.13
N LYS A 50 -6.51 -7.40 -16.18
CA LYS A 50 -6.58 -5.92 -16.25
C LYS A 50 -5.92 -5.29 -15.03
N PHE A 51 -4.74 -5.79 -14.68
CA PHE A 51 -4.00 -5.45 -13.45
C PHE A 51 -3.88 -3.95 -13.20
N SER A 52 -3.27 -3.21 -14.13
CA SER A 52 -3.03 -1.77 -13.96
C SER A 52 -4.32 -0.97 -13.76
N LEU A 53 -5.41 -1.31 -14.48
CA LEU A 53 -6.69 -0.63 -14.34
C LEU A 53 -7.32 -0.88 -12.97
N VAL A 54 -7.30 -2.13 -12.49
CA VAL A 54 -7.84 -2.49 -11.17
C VAL A 54 -7.03 -1.85 -10.05
N ILE A 55 -5.70 -1.95 -10.10
CA ILE A 55 -4.82 -1.37 -9.06
C ILE A 55 -4.96 0.16 -9.04
N SER A 56 -5.04 0.82 -10.21
CA SER A 56 -5.32 2.26 -10.29
C SER A 56 -6.67 2.65 -9.70
N GLY A 57 -7.72 1.89 -10.00
CA GLY A 57 -9.05 2.12 -9.45
C GLY A 57 -9.07 1.99 -7.93
N LEU A 58 -8.53 0.89 -7.40
CA LEU A 58 -8.44 0.64 -5.95
C LEU A 58 -7.60 1.70 -5.23
N THR A 59 -6.48 2.13 -5.82
CA THR A 59 -5.63 3.18 -5.25
C THR A 59 -6.36 4.52 -5.19
N ASN A 60 -7.11 4.87 -6.23
CA ASN A 60 -7.92 6.09 -6.25
C ASN A 60 -9.03 6.04 -5.19
N ILE A 61 -9.68 4.89 -5.03
CA ILE A 61 -10.67 4.69 -3.96
C ILE A 61 -10.02 4.86 -2.58
N LEU A 62 -8.89 4.22 -2.33
CA LEU A 62 -8.14 4.34 -1.07
C LEU A 62 -7.82 5.79 -0.74
N LYS A 63 -7.27 6.53 -1.71
CA LYS A 63 -6.95 7.94 -1.57
C LYS A 63 -8.20 8.78 -1.27
N ASN A 64 -9.31 8.54 -1.96
CA ASN A 64 -10.56 9.27 -1.72
C ASN A 64 -11.11 9.00 -0.32
N VAL A 65 -11.10 7.74 0.11
CA VAL A 65 -11.54 7.30 1.44
C VAL A 65 -10.67 7.92 2.54
N ASN A 66 -9.34 7.94 2.38
CA ASN A 66 -8.40 8.55 3.33
C ASN A 66 -8.63 10.05 3.52
N ASN A 67 -9.14 10.75 2.51
CA ASN A 67 -9.39 12.19 2.55
C ASN A 67 -10.83 12.55 2.98
N MET A 68 -11.66 11.57 3.32
CA MET A 68 -13.02 11.84 3.80
C MET A 68 -13.03 12.49 5.18
N ARG A 69 -13.88 13.50 5.35
CA ARG A 69 -14.17 14.08 6.66
C ARG A 69 -15.26 13.26 7.32
N ILE A 70 -14.89 12.56 8.38
CA ILE A 70 -15.77 11.66 9.11
C ILE A 70 -15.97 12.19 10.53
N PHE A 71 -17.20 12.09 11.03
CA PHE A 71 -17.57 12.55 12.36
C PHE A 71 -18.40 11.48 13.08
N GLY A 72 -18.00 11.14 14.30
CA GLY A 72 -18.68 10.17 15.16
C GLY A 72 -18.13 8.76 15.05
N GLU A 73 -18.14 8.05 16.18
CA GLU A 73 -17.50 6.74 16.38
C GLU A 73 -17.97 5.68 15.37
N ALA A 74 -19.26 5.62 15.06
CA ALA A 74 -19.80 4.67 14.10
C ALA A 74 -19.26 4.92 12.67
N ALA A 75 -19.11 6.18 12.29
CA ALA A 75 -18.61 6.55 10.97
C ALA A 75 -17.10 6.32 10.87
N GLU A 76 -16.34 6.58 11.94
CA GLU A 76 -14.92 6.25 12.04
C GLU A 76 -14.69 4.74 11.91
N LYS A 77 -15.47 3.93 12.63
CA LYS A 77 -15.44 2.47 12.48
C LYS A 77 -15.68 2.03 11.03
N ASN A 78 -16.67 2.62 10.36
CA ASN A 78 -16.96 2.32 8.96
C ASN A 78 -15.82 2.75 8.01
N LEU A 79 -15.15 3.87 8.30
CA LEU A 79 -13.94 4.29 7.58
C LEU A 79 -12.85 3.22 7.69
N TYR A 80 -12.52 2.78 8.91
CA TYR A 80 -11.49 1.78 9.15
C TYR A 80 -11.80 0.44 8.47
N LEU A 81 -13.04 -0.03 8.57
CA LEU A 81 -13.47 -1.24 7.87
C LEU A 81 -13.35 -1.11 6.35
N SER A 82 -13.68 0.06 5.80
CA SER A 82 -13.53 0.32 4.36
C SER A 82 -12.07 0.30 3.93
N GLN A 83 -11.18 0.93 4.70
CA GLN A 83 -9.73 0.92 4.45
C GLN A 83 -9.19 -0.52 4.48
N LEU A 84 -9.57 -1.33 5.47
CA LEU A 84 -9.16 -2.74 5.57
C LEU A 84 -9.63 -3.56 4.36
N ILE A 85 -10.88 -3.38 3.91
CA ILE A 85 -11.41 -4.08 2.73
C ILE A 85 -10.61 -3.70 1.47
N ILE A 86 -10.29 -2.41 1.29
CA ILE A 86 -9.50 -1.94 0.15
C ILE A 86 -8.09 -2.50 0.19
N LEU A 87 -7.42 -2.46 1.35
CA LEU A 87 -6.06 -2.98 1.54
C LEU A 87 -5.99 -4.49 1.30
N ASP A 88 -6.90 -5.29 1.86
CA ASP A 88 -6.99 -6.74 1.61
C ASP A 88 -7.23 -7.05 0.12
N THR A 89 -8.05 -6.25 -0.55
CA THR A 89 -8.29 -6.40 -2.00
C THR A 89 -7.03 -6.08 -2.81
N LEU A 90 -6.34 -4.98 -2.48
CA LEU A 90 -5.06 -4.60 -3.11
C LEU A 90 -4.01 -5.69 -2.91
N GLU A 91 -3.86 -6.19 -1.69
CA GLU A 91 -2.92 -7.27 -1.36
C GLU A 91 -3.16 -8.49 -2.23
N LYS A 92 -4.40 -8.98 -2.28
CA LYS A 92 -4.78 -10.16 -3.09
C LYS A 92 -4.55 -9.95 -4.58
N CYS A 93 -4.83 -8.76 -5.10
CA CYS A 93 -4.53 -8.42 -6.50
C CYS A 93 -3.02 -8.47 -6.77
N LEU A 94 -2.19 -7.88 -5.89
CA LEU A 94 -0.74 -7.84 -6.03
C LEU A 94 -0.09 -9.22 -5.86
N ALA A 95 -0.56 -10.01 -4.89
CA ALA A 95 -0.09 -11.38 -4.67
C ALA A 95 -0.44 -12.30 -5.84
N GLY A 96 -1.59 -12.09 -6.47
CA GLY A 96 -2.03 -12.81 -7.66
C GLY A 96 -1.44 -12.33 -8.98
N GLN A 97 -0.53 -11.34 -8.97
CA GLN A 97 0.04 -10.76 -10.18
C GLN A 97 0.83 -11.82 -10.99
N PRO A 98 0.47 -12.08 -12.26
CA PRO A 98 1.22 -13.00 -13.12
C PRO A 98 2.65 -12.49 -13.36
N LYS A 99 3.64 -13.41 -13.41
CA LYS A 99 5.06 -13.06 -13.66
C LYS A 99 5.29 -12.35 -15.00
N ASP A 100 4.43 -12.63 -15.98
CA ASP A 100 4.47 -12.07 -17.33
C ASP A 100 3.48 -10.91 -17.53
N SER A 101 2.79 -10.45 -16.48
CA SER A 101 1.90 -9.29 -16.60
C SER A 101 2.70 -8.04 -16.91
N MET A 102 2.12 -7.12 -17.70
CA MET A 102 2.66 -5.76 -17.77
C MET A 102 2.84 -5.24 -16.34
N ARG A 103 4.07 -4.85 -16.01
CA ARG A 103 4.38 -4.25 -14.70
C ARG A 103 3.49 -3.03 -14.51
N LEU A 104 3.23 -2.68 -13.25
CA LEU A 104 2.58 -1.41 -12.93
C LEU A 104 3.36 -0.28 -13.60
N ASP A 105 2.63 0.66 -14.17
CA ASP A 105 3.22 1.91 -14.58
C ASP A 105 3.97 2.51 -13.39
N GLU A 106 5.26 2.81 -13.59
CA GLU A 106 6.16 3.24 -12.52
C GLU A 106 5.66 4.53 -11.88
N THR A 107 5.03 5.41 -12.66
CA THR A 107 4.42 6.64 -12.13
C THR A 107 3.24 6.33 -11.22
N MET A 108 2.34 5.44 -11.61
CA MET A 108 1.22 5.00 -10.77
C MET A 108 1.71 4.35 -9.47
N LEU A 109 2.71 3.47 -9.56
CA LEU A 109 3.29 2.78 -8.43
C LEU A 109 3.96 3.74 -7.43
N VAL A 110 4.88 4.57 -7.91
CA VAL A 110 5.76 5.41 -7.08
C VAL A 110 5.05 6.67 -6.60
N LYS A 111 4.21 7.29 -7.44
CA LYS A 111 3.56 8.56 -7.11
C LYS A 111 2.16 8.42 -6.51
N GLN A 112 1.53 7.24 -6.58
CA GLN A 112 0.19 7.05 -6.04
C GLN A 112 0.13 5.95 -4.99
N LEU A 113 0.35 4.69 -5.37
CA LEU A 113 0.13 3.57 -4.43
C LEU A 113 1.12 3.58 -3.25
N LEU A 114 2.41 3.65 -3.54
CA LEU A 114 3.44 3.54 -2.50
C LEU A 114 3.32 4.64 -1.41
N PRO A 115 3.05 5.92 -1.74
CA PRO A 115 2.76 6.96 -0.75
C PRO A 115 1.58 6.63 0.17
N GLU A 116 0.46 6.12 -0.37
CA GLU A 116 -0.71 5.75 0.44
C GLU A 116 -0.38 4.60 1.39
N ILE A 117 0.34 3.57 0.92
CA ILE A 117 0.75 2.44 1.78
C ILE A 117 1.73 2.90 2.87
N CYS A 118 2.69 3.77 2.53
CA CYS A 118 3.61 4.35 3.51
C CYS A 118 2.87 5.17 4.57
N HIS A 119 1.81 5.91 4.19
CA HIS A 119 1.00 6.66 5.15
C HIS A 119 0.43 5.76 6.25
N PHE A 120 -0.13 4.59 5.90
CA PHE A 120 -0.61 3.63 6.89
C PHE A 120 0.49 3.05 7.77
N ILE A 121 1.70 2.89 7.24
CA ILE A 121 2.84 2.38 8.01
C ILE A 121 3.38 3.45 8.97
N HIS A 122 3.35 4.73 8.59
CA HIS A 122 4.04 5.79 9.33
C HIS A 122 3.12 6.56 10.29
N THR A 123 1.88 6.86 9.90
CA THR A 123 1.04 7.86 10.58
C THR A 123 0.35 7.32 11.83
N TYR A 124 0.26 6.00 12.02
CA TYR A 124 -0.52 5.43 13.12
C TYR A 124 0.39 4.85 14.22
N ARG A 125 0.72 5.67 15.22
CA ARG A 125 1.31 5.21 16.50
C ARG A 125 0.50 5.75 17.70
N GLU A 126 0.07 4.78 18.51
CA GLU A 126 -0.50 4.81 19.86
C GLU A 126 -1.84 5.55 20.07
N GLY A 127 -2.87 4.81 20.52
CA GLY A 127 -4.17 5.35 20.98
C GLY A 127 -5.41 4.96 20.16
N ASN A 128 -5.24 4.42 18.94
CA ASN A 128 -6.37 4.00 18.09
C ASN A 128 -6.45 2.46 17.99
N GLN A 129 -7.63 1.90 18.29
CA GLN A 129 -7.88 0.45 18.32
C GLN A 129 -7.66 -0.26 16.97
N TYR A 130 -7.82 0.45 15.84
CA TYR A 130 -7.65 -0.14 14.48
C TYR A 130 -6.26 0.09 13.87
N ALA A 131 -5.40 0.89 14.52
CA ALA A 131 -4.10 1.26 13.97
C ALA A 131 -3.19 0.06 13.67
N ALA A 132 -3.14 -0.90 14.59
CA ALA A 132 -2.32 -2.10 14.44
C ALA A 132 -2.79 -2.98 13.27
N GLU A 133 -4.11 -3.12 13.11
CA GLU A 133 -4.70 -3.93 12.05
C GLU A 133 -4.49 -3.28 10.67
N LEU A 134 -4.69 -1.97 10.56
CA LEU A 134 -4.39 -1.23 9.34
C LEU A 134 -2.92 -1.30 8.96
N ARG A 135 -2.01 -1.13 9.92
CA ARG A 135 -0.57 -1.26 9.68
C ARG A 135 -0.21 -2.67 9.21
N SER A 136 -0.81 -3.69 9.83
CA SER A 136 -0.63 -5.09 9.41
C SER A 136 -1.10 -5.29 7.97
N SER A 137 -2.31 -4.85 7.64
CA SER A 137 -2.86 -4.97 6.28
C SER A 137 -2.03 -4.19 5.24
N ALA A 138 -1.62 -2.96 5.54
CA ALA A 138 -0.73 -2.17 4.68
C ALA A 138 0.65 -2.83 4.49
N SER A 139 1.17 -3.49 5.53
CA SER A 139 2.42 -4.25 5.41
C SER A 139 2.28 -5.46 4.49
N GLY A 140 1.14 -6.15 4.51
CA GLY A 140 0.83 -7.24 3.56
C GLY A 140 0.75 -6.75 2.10
N VAL A 141 0.15 -5.58 1.89
CA VAL A 141 0.16 -4.89 0.58
C VAL A 141 1.60 -4.56 0.14
N LEU A 142 2.41 -3.97 1.03
CA LEU A 142 3.80 -3.63 0.72
C LEU A 142 4.66 -4.86 0.42
N PHE A 143 4.48 -5.93 1.19
CA PHE A 143 5.14 -7.22 0.96
C PHE A 143 4.81 -7.74 -0.45
N SER A 144 3.51 -7.87 -0.76
CA SER A 144 3.03 -8.36 -2.06
C SER A 144 3.50 -7.48 -3.21
N LEU A 145 3.50 -6.15 -3.03
CA LEU A 145 4.00 -5.19 -4.01
C LEU A 145 5.48 -5.41 -4.32
N SER A 146 6.29 -5.59 -3.28
CA SER A 146 7.75 -5.73 -3.37
C SER A 146 8.21 -7.06 -3.99
N CYS A 147 7.32 -8.06 -4.09
CA CYS A 147 7.60 -9.31 -4.80
C CYS A 147 7.99 -9.02 -6.26
N ASN A 148 7.20 -8.21 -6.96
CA ASN A 148 7.40 -7.88 -8.37
C ASN A 148 7.99 -6.48 -8.60
N ASN A 149 7.89 -5.59 -7.61
CA ASN A 149 8.27 -4.18 -7.74
C ASN A 149 9.31 -3.75 -6.70
N PHE A 150 10.20 -4.66 -6.31
CA PHE A 150 11.27 -4.41 -5.32
C PHE A 150 12.05 -3.11 -5.61
N ASN A 151 12.41 -2.85 -6.87
CA ASN A 151 13.22 -1.69 -7.23
C ASN A 151 12.56 -0.36 -6.84
N ALA A 152 11.24 -0.23 -6.95
CA ALA A 152 10.55 1.00 -6.57
C ALA A 152 10.64 1.27 -5.06
N VAL A 153 10.43 0.22 -4.24
CA VAL A 153 10.54 0.34 -2.78
C VAL A 153 11.99 0.53 -2.37
N PHE A 154 12.93 -0.19 -2.98
CA PHE A 154 14.36 -0.03 -2.77
C PHE A 154 14.84 1.38 -3.11
N SER A 155 14.41 1.95 -4.25
CA SER A 155 14.75 3.32 -4.63
C SER A 155 14.24 4.33 -3.61
N ARG A 156 13.03 4.16 -3.08
CA ARG A 156 12.51 5.02 -2.00
C ARG A 156 13.38 4.96 -0.75
N ILE A 157 13.75 3.76 -0.30
CA ILE A 157 14.65 3.54 0.85
C ILE A 157 16.03 4.17 0.58
N SER A 158 16.61 3.92 -0.59
CA SER A 158 17.94 4.40 -1.00
C SER A 158 18.00 5.93 -1.06
N THR A 159 16.95 6.57 -1.61
CA THR A 159 16.80 8.03 -1.62
C THR A 159 16.74 8.58 -0.21
N ARG A 160 15.91 7.99 0.67
CA ARG A 160 15.84 8.43 2.07
C ARG A 160 17.18 8.30 2.77
N LEU A 161 17.88 7.18 2.59
CA LEU A 161 19.22 6.97 3.16
C LEU A 161 20.19 8.05 2.66
N GLN A 162 20.12 8.42 1.38
CA GLN A 162 20.97 9.46 0.81
C GLN A 162 20.68 10.83 1.42
N GLU A 163 19.41 11.22 1.52
CA GLU A 163 18.98 12.48 2.15
C GLU A 163 19.48 12.59 3.59
N LEU A 164 19.42 11.48 4.34
CA LEU A 164 19.86 11.42 5.72
C LEU A 164 21.37 11.52 5.91
N THR A 165 22.19 11.22 4.88
CA THR A 165 23.65 11.43 4.95
C THR A 165 24.05 12.91 4.92
N VAL A 166 23.20 13.76 4.36
CA VAL A 166 23.45 15.21 4.22
C VAL A 166 22.53 16.05 5.12
N CYS A 167 21.64 15.41 5.87
CA CYS A 167 20.68 16.08 6.74
C CYS A 167 21.39 16.70 7.96
N LEU A 168 21.24 18.01 8.11
CA LEU A 168 21.85 18.76 9.21
C LEU A 168 20.96 18.80 10.46
N GLU A 169 19.67 18.52 10.34
CA GLU A 169 18.71 18.54 11.45
C GLU A 169 18.90 17.37 12.41
N ASP A 170 18.70 17.59 13.70
CA ASP A 170 18.87 16.54 14.73
C ASP A 170 17.65 15.62 14.84
N ALA A 171 16.46 16.12 14.51
CA ALA A 171 15.24 15.33 14.39
C ALA A 171 15.13 14.75 12.97
N VAL A 172 15.77 13.60 12.73
CA VAL A 172 15.75 12.94 11.41
C VAL A 172 14.53 12.04 11.22
N ASP A 173 13.80 12.25 10.13
CA ASP A 173 12.72 11.36 9.69
C ASP A 173 13.28 10.08 9.05
N VAL A 174 13.16 8.97 9.79
CA VAL A 174 13.66 7.65 9.41
C VAL A 174 12.56 6.69 8.94
N HIS A 175 11.33 7.17 8.73
CA HIS A 175 10.17 6.32 8.48
C HIS A 175 10.34 5.40 7.25
N ASP A 176 10.82 5.94 6.12
CA ASP A 176 11.02 5.14 4.91
C ASP A 176 12.10 4.04 5.07
N ILE A 177 12.96 4.11 6.10
CA ILE A 177 13.92 3.02 6.42
C ILE A 177 13.18 1.81 7.00
N GLU A 178 12.12 2.04 7.79
CA GLU A 178 11.33 0.95 8.41
C GLU A 178 10.66 0.05 7.36
N LEU A 179 10.51 0.51 6.11
CA LEU A 179 9.96 -0.26 5.00
C LEU A 179 10.74 -1.56 4.75
N ILE A 180 12.03 -1.62 5.09
CA ILE A 180 12.86 -2.84 4.96
C ILE A 180 12.22 -4.03 5.72
N ARG A 181 11.53 -3.76 6.84
CA ARG A 181 10.88 -4.79 7.67
C ARG A 181 9.68 -5.46 7.03
N TYR A 182 9.10 -4.82 6.01
CA TYR A 182 7.79 -5.19 5.47
C TYR A 182 7.87 -5.66 4.01
N ILE A 183 9.05 -5.65 3.40
CA ILE A 183 9.25 -6.08 2.02
C ILE A 183 9.67 -7.55 1.93
N ASN A 184 9.33 -8.18 0.81
CA ASN A 184 9.79 -9.51 0.46
C ASN A 184 11.26 -9.48 0.03
N VAL A 185 12.12 -10.08 0.85
CA VAL A 185 13.58 -10.08 0.68
C VAL A 185 14.10 -11.50 0.49
N ASP A 186 14.59 -11.80 -0.71
CA ASP A 186 15.44 -12.97 -0.95
C ASP A 186 16.93 -12.61 -0.75
N CYS A 187 17.83 -13.60 -0.83
CA CYS A 187 19.27 -13.37 -0.63
C CYS A 187 19.86 -12.30 -1.55
N SER A 188 19.38 -12.19 -2.79
CA SER A 188 19.88 -11.21 -3.76
C SER A 188 19.43 -9.79 -3.39
N LYS A 189 18.17 -9.63 -2.96
CA LYS A 189 17.61 -8.37 -2.48
C LYS A 189 18.27 -7.96 -1.15
N LEU A 190 18.52 -8.90 -0.24
CA LEU A 190 19.23 -8.65 1.01
C LEU A 190 20.64 -8.15 0.75
N LYS A 191 21.39 -8.81 -0.14
CA LYS A 191 22.73 -8.36 -0.53
C LYS A 191 22.72 -6.92 -1.03
N ARG A 192 21.75 -6.56 -1.89
CA ARG A 192 21.60 -5.18 -2.39
C ARG A 192 21.31 -4.19 -1.28
N LEU A 193 20.38 -4.51 -0.37
CA LEU A 193 20.06 -3.67 0.79
C LEU A 193 21.27 -3.45 1.70
N LEU A 194 22.02 -4.52 2.00
CA LEU A 194 23.23 -4.43 2.84
C LEU A 194 24.33 -3.61 2.18
N GLN A 195 24.54 -3.77 0.87
CA GLN A 195 25.53 -2.97 0.14
C GLN A 195 25.18 -1.47 0.20
N GLU A 196 23.90 -1.16 -0.02
CA GLU A 196 23.39 0.21 0.01
C GLU A 196 23.53 0.86 1.40
N THR A 197 23.15 0.13 2.45
CA THR A 197 23.20 0.62 3.83
C THR A 197 24.63 0.76 4.32
N VAL A 198 25.50 -0.23 4.10
CA VAL A 198 26.91 -0.20 4.55
C VAL A 198 27.68 0.97 3.96
N PHE A 199 27.46 1.27 2.67
CA PHE A 199 28.14 2.38 1.99
C PHE A 199 27.81 3.73 2.64
N LYS A 200 26.57 3.92 3.09
CA LYS A 200 26.07 5.18 3.67
C LYS A 200 26.16 5.22 5.19
N PHE A 201 26.30 4.08 5.86
CA PHE A 201 26.11 3.93 7.31
C PHE A 201 26.94 4.89 8.15
N LYS A 202 28.23 5.08 7.81
CA LYS A 202 29.13 5.96 8.55
C LYS A 202 28.75 7.45 8.45
N ALA A 203 28.05 7.84 7.39
CA ALA A 203 27.61 9.22 7.18
C ALA A 203 26.23 9.50 7.81
N LEU A 204 25.50 8.46 8.27
CA LEU A 204 24.22 8.62 8.92
C LEU A 204 24.38 9.09 10.38
N LYS A 205 23.46 9.94 10.84
CA LYS A 205 23.31 10.26 12.27
C LYS A 205 22.83 9.04 13.06
N LYS A 206 23.08 9.04 14.37
CA LYS A 206 22.75 7.94 15.29
C LYS A 206 21.30 7.41 15.17
N PRO A 207 20.24 8.24 15.07
CA PRO A 207 18.87 7.72 14.95
C PRO A 207 18.65 6.94 13.64
N ALA A 208 19.23 7.41 12.53
CA ALA A 208 19.15 6.72 11.24
C ALA A 208 19.96 5.42 11.24
N GLN A 209 21.15 5.40 11.86
CA GLN A 209 21.93 4.18 12.06
C GLN A 209 21.14 3.12 12.84
N LEU A 210 20.51 3.52 13.95
CA LEU A 210 19.67 2.63 14.75
C LEU A 210 18.48 2.11 13.94
N SER A 211 17.78 2.97 13.20
CA SER A 211 16.66 2.55 12.36
C SER A 211 17.08 1.51 11.30
N VAL A 212 18.24 1.68 10.66
CA VAL A 212 18.79 0.68 9.74
C VAL A 212 19.02 -0.66 10.44
N ILE A 213 19.66 -0.66 11.61
CA ILE A 213 19.93 -1.89 12.38
C ILE A 213 18.61 -2.57 12.74
N TYR A 214 17.66 -1.84 13.33
CA TYR A 214 16.36 -2.39 13.74
C TYR A 214 15.51 -2.88 12.55
N SER A 215 15.74 -2.34 11.36
CA SER A 215 14.96 -2.73 10.19
C SER A 215 15.51 -3.97 9.47
N LEU A 216 16.77 -4.33 9.73
CA LEU A 216 17.45 -5.50 9.16
C LEU A 216 17.39 -6.75 10.06
N VAL A 217 16.98 -6.60 11.32
CA VAL A 217 16.82 -7.67 12.31
C VAL A 217 15.36 -8.12 12.37
#